data_AF-A0A7C6SMX7-F1
#
_entry.id   AF-A0A7C6SMX7-F1
#
_cell.length_a   1.000
_cell.length_b   1.000
_cell.length_c   1.000
_cell.angle_alpha   90.00
_cell.angle_beta   90.00
_cell.angle_gamma   90.00
#
_symmetry.space_group_name_H-M   'P 1'
#
loop_
_entity.id
_entity.type
_entity.pdbx_description
1 polymer ?
#
loop_
_entity_poly.entity_id
_entity_poly.type
_entity_poly.pdbx_seq_one_letter_code
_entity_poly.pdbx_strand_id
1 'polypeptide(L)' 'MKKKATIILVLMMCITVLITPNVQARTVTSSEIGTHGGYDFEFWVDSGSGSMVLKDGGTFSCQWSNINNILFRKG' A
#
# COMPACT_ATOMS: atom_id res chain seq x y z
N MET A 1 0.42 -30.81 -29.56
CA MET A 1 1.34 -30.27 -28.54
C MET A 1 1.19 -28.76 -28.36
N LYS A 2 1.22 -27.95 -29.43
CA LYS A 2 1.09 -26.47 -29.37
C LYS A 2 -0.17 -25.96 -28.63
N LYS A 3 -1.36 -26.49 -28.91
CA LYS A 3 -2.62 -26.11 -28.23
C LYS A 3 -2.62 -26.38 -26.71
N LYS A 4 -2.00 -27.48 -26.27
CA LYS A 4 -1.88 -27.82 -24.83
C LYS A 4 -0.94 -26.85 -24.10
N ALA A 5 0.16 -26.47 -24.75
CA ALA A 5 1.08 -25.46 -24.23
C ALA A 5 0.44 -24.08 -24.12
N THR A 6 -0.38 -23.66 -25.10
CA THR A 6 -1.13 -22.40 -25.04
C THR A 6 -2.14 -22.37 -23.89
N ILE A 7 -2.86 -23.46 -23.64
CA ILE A 7 -3.83 -23.55 -22.53
C ILE A 7 -3.11 -23.47 -21.18
N ILE A 8 -1.97 -24.14 -21.02
CA ILE A 8 -1.17 -24.09 -19.79
C ILE A 8 -0.64 -22.67 -19.53
N LEU A 9 -0.18 -21.97 -20.58
CA LEU A 9 0.31 -20.60 -20.48
C LEU A 9 -0.80 -19.63 -20.04
N VAL A 10 -2.01 -19.76 -20.59
CA VAL A 10 -3.16 -18.94 -20.20
C VAL A 10 -3.56 -19.22 -18.75
N LEU A 11 -3.58 -20.49 -18.32
CA LEU A 11 -3.89 -20.84 -16.93
C LEU A 11 -2.87 -20.24 -15.94
N MET A 12 -1.57 -20.25 -16.28
CA MET A 12 -0.53 -19.64 -15.45
C MET A 12 -0.70 -18.12 -15.34
N MET A 13 -1.04 -17.42 -16.43
CA MET A 13 -1.31 -15.99 -16.42
C MET A 13 -2.56 -15.63 -15.58
N CYS A 14 -3.60 -16.46 -15.61
CA CYS A 14 -4.78 -16.26 -14.78
C CYS A 14 -4.49 -16.47 -13.28
N ILE A 15 -3.61 -17.42 -12.95
CA ILE A 15 -3.21 -17.69 -11.56
C ILE A 15 -2.46 -16.52 -10.92
N THR A 16 -1.67 -15.77 -11.70
CA THR A 16 -0.94 -14.61 -11.15
C THR A 16 -1.84 -13.43 -10.75
N VAL A 17 -3.06 -13.34 -11.29
CA VAL A 17 -4.02 -12.28 -10.93
C VAL A 17 -4.67 -12.53 -9.57
N LEU A 18 -4.67 -13.78 -9.09
CA LEU A 18 -5.34 -14.18 -7.84
C LEU A 18 -4.47 -14.01 -6.59
N ILE A 19 -3.20 -13.65 -6.73
CA ILE A 19 -2.24 -13.53 -5.62
C ILE A 19 -1.99 -12.05 -5.35
N THR A 20 -3.01 -11.33 -4.88
CA THR A 20 -2.78 -10.03 -4.24
C THR A 20 -2.39 -10.29 -2.78
N PRO A 21 -1.19 -9.89 -2.33
CA PRO A 21 -0.80 -10.04 -0.93
C PRO A 21 -1.79 -9.23 -0.07
N ASN A 22 -2.53 -9.90 0.81
CA ASN A 22 -3.49 -9.24 1.71
C ASN A 22 -2.74 -8.58 2.87
N VAL A 23 -2.33 -7.32 2.71
CA VAL A 23 -1.56 -6.66 3.77
C VAL A 23 -2.49 -6.11 4.86
N GLN A 24 -2.18 -6.47 6.10
CA GLN A 24 -2.92 -6.00 7.27
C GLN A 24 -2.69 -4.51 7.46
N ALA A 25 -3.79 -3.75 7.61
CA ALA A 25 -3.71 -2.31 7.79
C ALA A 25 -2.85 -1.92 9.01
N ARG A 26 -2.00 -0.92 8.84
CA ARG A 26 -1.10 -0.39 9.87
C ARG A 26 -1.35 1.09 10.09
N THR A 27 -1.46 1.51 11.35
CA THR A 27 -1.56 2.91 11.72
C THR A 27 -0.18 3.46 12.09
N VAL A 28 0.15 4.64 11.55
CA VAL A 28 1.35 5.42 11.88
C VAL A 28 0.90 6.76 12.46
N THR A 29 1.50 7.19 13.58
CA THR A 29 1.11 8.42 14.31
C THR A 29 2.26 9.39 14.54
N SER A 30 3.45 9.10 13.99
CA SER A 30 4.61 9.98 14.00
C SER A 30 5.32 9.91 12.65
N SER A 31 6.16 10.91 12.33
CA SER A 31 6.91 10.95 11.07
C SER A 31 7.71 9.65 10.84
N GLU A 32 7.47 8.99 9.71
CA GLU A 32 8.07 7.71 9.34
C GLU A 32 8.13 7.59 7.81
N ILE A 33 9.25 7.04 7.32
CA ILE A 33 9.41 6.58 5.93
C ILE A 33 9.62 5.07 5.98
N GLY A 34 8.94 4.33 5.12
CA GLY A 34 9.08 2.89 5.07
C GLY A 34 8.34 2.24 3.92
N THR A 35 8.18 0.92 3.99
CA THR A 35 7.42 0.13 3.01
C THR A 35 6.23 -0.55 3.66
N HIS A 36 5.13 -0.67 2.92
CA HIS A 36 3.94 -1.40 3.36
C HIS A 36 3.18 -1.98 2.17
N GLY A 37 3.12 -3.32 2.09
CA GLY A 37 2.40 -4.02 1.02
C GLY A 37 2.99 -3.81 -0.36
N GLY A 38 4.32 -3.71 -0.45
CA GLY A 38 5.04 -3.54 -1.72
C GLY A 38 5.11 -2.10 -2.23
N TYR A 39 4.59 -1.12 -1.50
CA TYR A 39 4.68 0.31 -1.81
C TYR A 39 5.52 1.05 -0.77
N ASP A 40 6.25 2.06 -1.22
CA ASP A 40 6.89 3.01 -0.32
C ASP A 40 5.82 3.93 0.27
N PHE A 41 6.04 4.40 1.49
CA PHE A 41 5.22 5.42 2.10
C PHE A 41 6.07 6.44 2.86
N GLU A 42 5.52 7.64 3.00
CA GLU A 42 6.03 8.65 3.89
C GLU A 42 4.87 9.33 4.61
N PHE A 43 5.03 9.39 5.93
CA PHE A 43 4.29 10.30 6.79
C PHE A 43 5.29 11.30 7.37
N TRP A 44 5.02 12.59 7.23
CA TRP A 44 5.81 13.65 7.84
C TRP A 44 4.88 14.69 8.48
N VAL A 45 5.22 15.15 9.68
CA VAL A 45 4.51 16.19 10.42
C VAL A 45 5.49 17.07 11.20
N ASP A 46 5.26 18.39 11.21
CA ASP A 46 6.08 19.34 11.99
C ASP A 46 5.53 19.62 13.41
N SER A 47 4.20 19.72 13.53
CA SER A 47 3.49 20.17 14.71
C SER A 47 2.05 19.66 14.69
N GLY A 48 1.39 19.63 15.85
CA GLY A 48 0.04 19.10 16.00
C GLY A 48 0.01 17.57 16.07
N SER A 49 -1.10 16.96 15.63
CA SER A 49 -1.27 15.50 15.66
C SER A 49 -1.87 14.99 14.36
N GLY A 50 -1.28 13.93 13.82
CA GLY A 50 -1.72 13.27 12.59
C GLY A 50 -1.63 11.76 12.72
N SER A 51 -2.45 11.07 11.93
CA SER A 51 -2.44 9.61 11.83
C SER A 51 -2.66 9.18 10.38
N MET A 52 -1.84 8.26 9.92
CA MET A 52 -1.93 7.61 8.61
C MET A 52 -2.25 6.13 8.80
N VAL A 53 -3.36 5.66 8.25
CA VAL A 53 -3.68 4.24 8.17
C VAL A 53 -3.27 3.74 6.79
N LEU A 54 -2.19 2.96 6.75
CA LEU A 54 -1.72 2.23 5.58
C LEU A 54 -2.68 1.06 5.34
N LYS A 55 -3.26 0.98 4.14
CA LYS A 55 -4.20 -0.08 3.75
C LYS A 55 -3.58 -0.94 2.65
N ASP A 56 -4.34 -1.88 2.12
CA ASP A 56 -3.88 -2.74 1.05
C ASP A 56 -3.65 -1.96 -0.27
N GLY A 57 -2.75 -2.46 -1.11
CA GLY A 57 -2.31 -1.77 -2.33
C GLY A 57 -1.71 -0.38 -2.05
N GLY A 58 -1.81 0.55 -3.00
CA GLY A 58 -1.36 1.95 -2.85
C GLY A 58 -2.27 2.84 -2.00
N THR A 59 -3.25 2.28 -1.30
CA THR A 59 -4.29 3.07 -0.60
C THR A 59 -3.92 3.37 0.86
N PHE A 60 -4.44 4.48 1.36
CA PHE A 60 -4.28 4.93 2.75
C PHE A 60 -5.44 5.84 3.16
N SER A 61 -5.58 6.12 4.46
CA SER A 61 -6.48 7.17 4.96
C SER A 61 -5.80 7.97 6.06
N CYS A 62 -6.15 9.25 6.17
CA CYS A 62 -5.48 10.18 7.07
C CYS A 62 -6.48 10.87 8.00
N GLN A 63 -6.03 11.18 9.20
CA GLN A 63 -6.70 12.11 10.12
C GLN A 63 -5.64 13.05 10.69
N TRP A 64 -6.02 14.31 10.92
CA TRP A 64 -5.12 15.30 11.47
C TRP A 64 -5.87 16.41 12.20
N SER A 65 -5.18 17.07 13.13
CA SER A 65 -5.71 18.18 13.91
C SER A 65 -4.59 19.12 14.34
N ASN A 66 -4.89 20.42 14.40
CA ASN A 66 -3.98 21.48 14.85
C ASN A 66 -2.60 21.45 14.16
N ILE A 67 -2.59 21.20 12.85
CA ILE A 67 -1.38 21.07 12.04
C ILE A 67 -0.96 22.44 11.48
N ASN A 68 0.35 22.72 11.48
CA ASN A 68 0.94 23.71 10.58
C ASN A 68 1.24 23.09 9.20
N ASN A 69 2.08 22.04 9.15
CA ASN A 69 2.35 21.31 7.91
C ASN A 69 2.42 19.78 8.11
N ILE A 70 1.87 19.04 7.14
CA ILE A 70 1.78 17.59 7.15
C ILE A 70 1.80 17.03 5.73
N LEU A 71 2.46 15.89 5.54
CA LEU A 71 2.53 15.16 4.27
C LEU A 71 2.19 13.69 4.50
N PHE A 72 1.33 13.16 3.62
CA PHE A 72 0.99 11.75 3.54
C PHE A 72 1.16 11.30 2.09
N ARG A 73 1.96 10.24 1.86
CA ARG A 73 2.04 9.61 0.55
C ARG A 73 2.29 8.11 0.68
N LYS A 74 1.75 7.37 -0.29
CA LYS A 74 2.03 5.96 -0.51
C LYS A 74 1.96 5.69 -2.00
N GLY A 75 2.96 5.03 -2.58
CA GLY A 75 3.06 4.84 -4.01
C GLY A 75 4.36 4.18 -4.44
#